data_AF-A0A6A4P937-F1
#
_entry.id   AF-A0A6A4P937-F1
#
_cell.length_a   1.000
_cell.length_b   1.000
_cell.length_c   1.000
_cell.angle_alpha   90.00
_cell.angle_beta   90.00
_cell.angle_gamma   90.00
#
_symmetry.space_group_name_H-M   'P 1'
#
loop_
_entity.id
_entity.type
_entity.pdbx_description
1 polymer ?
#
loop_
_entity_poly.entity_id
_entity_poly.type
_entity_poly.pdbx_seq_one_letter_code
_entity_poly.pdbx_strand_id
1 'polypeptide(L)'
;MLPQRMKKAITDNPKKLSNLIDLVNLPSTLRDFVGQSQISRLGCFMRVWSYIKTNNLQDSNNKNVVNCDEKLRCILLGKPQVELAELPALIKLHFPKEPK
;
A
#
# COMPACT_ATOMS: atom_id res chain seq x y z
N MET A 1 -3.39 -24.65 5.12
CA MET A 1 -2.84 -24.86 3.77
C MET A 1 -2.94 -23.56 2.99
N LEU A 2 -1.81 -22.94 2.63
CA LEU A 2 -1.79 -21.65 1.92
C LEU A 2 -1.99 -21.88 0.40
N PRO A 3 -2.86 -21.09 -0.28
CA PRO A 3 -3.19 -21.29 -1.68
C PRO A 3 -1.96 -21.14 -2.59
N GLN A 4 -1.82 -22.11 -3.51
CA GLN A 4 -0.62 -22.37 -4.32
C GLN A 4 -0.18 -21.24 -5.26
N ARG A 5 -1.01 -20.21 -5.47
CA ARG A 5 -0.69 -19.06 -6.33
C ARG A 5 0.34 -18.08 -5.74
N MET A 6 0.58 -18.09 -4.43
CA MET A 6 1.63 -17.27 -3.81
C MET A 6 3.03 -17.89 -3.90
N LYS A 7 3.14 -19.20 -4.21
CA LYS A 7 4.43 -19.91 -4.18
C LYS A 7 5.35 -19.60 -5.36
N LYS A 8 4.79 -19.12 -6.50
CA LYS A 8 5.55 -19.01 -7.76
C LYS A 8 6.31 -17.70 -7.95
N ALA A 9 6.06 -16.68 -7.13
CA ALA A 9 6.79 -15.40 -7.16
C ALA A 9 7.98 -15.35 -6.17
N ILE A 10 8.15 -16.36 -5.31
CA ILE A 10 9.16 -16.40 -4.24
C ILE A 10 10.54 -16.80 -4.79
N THR A 11 10.59 -17.52 -5.91
CA THR A 11 11.81 -18.19 -6.41
C THR A 11 12.79 -17.27 -7.13
N ASP A 12 12.37 -16.11 -7.67
CA ASP A 12 13.24 -15.28 -8.52
C ASP A 12 14.09 -14.25 -7.74
N ASN A 13 13.65 -13.79 -6.56
CA ASN A 13 14.41 -12.81 -5.77
C ASN A 13 14.02 -12.79 -4.28
N PRO A 14 14.49 -13.75 -3.46
CA PRO A 14 14.02 -13.94 -2.08
C PRO A 14 14.30 -12.72 -1.19
N LYS A 15 15.43 -12.02 -1.40
CA LYS A 15 15.84 -10.84 -0.61
C LYS A 15 14.95 -9.61 -0.84
N LYS A 16 14.40 -9.46 -2.04
CA LYS A 16 13.55 -8.31 -2.39
C LYS A 16 12.13 -8.52 -1.91
N LEU A 17 11.68 -9.77 -1.90
CA LEU A 17 10.36 -10.17 -1.44
C LEU A 17 10.27 -10.18 0.09
N SER A 18 11.33 -10.62 0.79
CA SER A 18 11.41 -10.51 2.26
C SER A 18 11.32 -9.06 2.73
N ASN A 19 12.03 -8.12 2.08
CA ASN A 19 11.94 -6.70 2.42
C ASN A 19 10.54 -6.09 2.13
N LEU A 20 9.74 -6.69 1.23
CA LEU A 20 8.35 -6.26 1.00
C LEU A 20 7.35 -6.80 2.03
N ILE A 21 7.73 -7.88 2.71
CA ILE A 21 6.95 -8.56 3.77
C ILE A 21 7.40 -8.12 5.17
N ASP A 22 8.52 -7.43 5.30
CA ASP A 22 9.01 -6.91 6.58
C ASP A 22 7.99 -5.98 7.25
N LEU A 23 7.70 -6.24 8.53
CA LEU A 23 6.69 -5.54 9.32
C LEU A 23 7.30 -4.29 9.94
N VAL A 24 6.92 -3.15 9.39
CA VAL A 24 7.45 -1.84 9.77
C VAL A 24 6.43 -1.07 10.61
N ASN A 25 6.93 -0.30 11.59
CA ASN A 25 6.09 0.46 12.50
C ASN A 25 5.40 1.60 11.75
N LEU A 26 4.06 1.63 11.79
CA LEU A 26 3.30 2.63 11.04
C LEU A 26 3.29 3.97 11.77
N PRO A 27 3.42 5.09 11.03
CA PRO A 27 3.09 6.40 11.58
C PRO A 27 1.61 6.45 11.97
N SER A 28 1.28 7.30 12.95
CA SER A 28 -0.03 7.40 13.60
C SER A 28 -1.19 7.42 12.59
N THR A 29 -1.03 8.16 11.50
CA THR A 29 -2.02 8.33 10.43
C THR A 29 -2.36 7.03 9.71
N LEU A 30 -1.37 6.18 9.44
CA LEU A 30 -1.58 4.88 8.80
C LEU A 30 -2.13 3.84 9.78
N ARG A 31 -1.74 3.94 11.06
CA ARG A 31 -2.22 3.05 12.11
C ARG A 31 -3.73 3.16 12.31
N ASP A 32 -4.27 4.37 12.27
CA ASP A 32 -5.71 4.63 12.39
C ASP A 32 -6.48 4.05 11.20
N PHE A 33 -5.98 4.24 9.98
CA PHE A 33 -6.61 3.71 8.77
C PHE A 33 -6.58 2.19 8.68
N VAL A 34 -5.43 1.59 8.99
CA VAL A 34 -5.23 0.14 8.86
C VAL A 34 -5.77 -0.61 10.08
N GLY A 35 -5.82 0.04 11.25
CA GLY A 35 -6.15 -0.57 12.53
C GLY A 35 -5.06 -1.51 13.07
N GLN A 36 -3.83 -1.38 12.58
CA GLN A 36 -2.70 -2.24 12.93
C GLN A 36 -1.48 -1.38 13.28
N SER A 37 -0.74 -1.76 14.33
CA SER A 37 0.48 -1.04 14.73
C SER A 37 1.65 -1.23 13.78
N GLN A 38 1.67 -2.37 13.07
CA GLN A 38 2.71 -2.75 12.12
C GLN A 38 2.05 -3.34 10.88
N ILE A 39 2.60 -3.05 9.71
CA ILE A 39 2.18 -3.69 8.46
C ILE A 39 3.37 -3.74 7.51
N SER A 40 3.38 -4.73 6.63
CA SER A 40 4.35 -4.80 5.56
C SER A 40 4.01 -3.82 4.45
N ARG A 41 5.02 -3.40 3.67
CA ARG A 41 4.82 -2.52 2.50
C ARG A 41 3.78 -3.07 1.53
N LEU A 42 3.86 -4.37 1.25
CA LEU A 42 2.88 -5.06 0.42
C LEU A 42 1.50 -5.11 1.07
N GLY A 43 1.43 -5.38 2.38
CA GLY A 43 0.19 -5.41 3.14
C GLY A 43 -0.52 -4.05 3.11
N CYS A 44 0.23 -2.95 3.30
CA CYS A 44 -0.28 -1.59 3.22
C CYS A 44 -0.84 -1.29 1.84
N PHE A 45 -0.10 -1.63 0.77
CA PHE A 45 -0.57 -1.47 -0.60
C PHE A 45 -1.87 -2.23 -0.85
N MET A 46 -1.95 -3.50 -0.43
CA MET A 46 -3.16 -4.30 -0.59
C MET A 46 -4.34 -3.74 0.21
N ARG A 47 -4.11 -3.20 1.41
CA ARG A 47 -5.16 -2.59 2.24
C ARG A 47 -5.71 -1.32 1.59
N VAL A 48 -4.82 -0.44 1.15
CA VAL A 48 -5.16 0.79 0.42
C VAL A 48 -5.91 0.45 -0.87
N TRP A 49 -5.40 -0.50 -1.65
CA TRP A 49 -6.01 -0.96 -2.89
C TRP A 49 -7.42 -1.55 -2.68
N SER A 50 -7.58 -2.38 -1.65
CA SER A 50 -8.89 -2.93 -1.28
C SER A 50 -9.85 -1.81 -0.90
N TYR A 51 -9.41 -0.82 -0.12
CA TYR A 51 -10.23 0.32 0.27
C TYR A 51 -10.68 1.14 -0.95
N ILE A 52 -9.77 1.43 -1.88
CA ILE A 52 -10.07 2.14 -3.13
C ILE A 52 -11.17 1.43 -3.92
N LYS A 53 -11.08 0.10 -4.04
CA LYS A 53 -12.08 -0.71 -4.75
C LYS A 53 -13.41 -0.77 -4.01
N THR A 54 -13.40 -1.00 -2.70
CA THR A 54 -14.63 -1.09 -1.88
C THR A 54 -15.40 0.23 -1.92
N ASN A 55 -14.70 1.36 -1.91
CA ASN A 55 -15.32 2.70 -1.94
C ASN A 55 -15.50 3.24 -3.37
N ASN A 56 -15.19 2.45 -4.42
CA ASN A 56 -15.27 2.87 -5.82
C ASN A 56 -14.60 4.23 -6.09
N LEU A 57 -13.40 4.40 -5.56
CA LEU A 57 -12.65 5.66 -5.64
C LEU A 57 -11.83 5.79 -6.93
N GLN A 58 -11.96 4.85 -7.87
CA GLN A 58 -11.35 4.98 -9.19
C GLN A 58 -12.15 5.97 -10.04
N ASP A 59 -11.44 6.79 -10.79
CA ASP A 59 -12.09 7.72 -11.70
C ASP A 59 -12.76 6.96 -12.87
N SER A 60 -14.01 7.31 -13.16
CA SER A 60 -14.79 6.66 -14.23
C SER A 60 -14.23 6.94 -15.62
N ASN A 61 -13.59 8.10 -15.83
CA ASN A 61 -12.94 8.44 -17.09
C ASN A 61 -11.54 7.84 -17.17
N ASN A 62 -10.80 7.86 -16.05
CA ASN A 62 -9.44 7.38 -15.98
C ASN A 62 -9.25 6.31 -14.89
N LYS A 63 -9.34 5.03 -15.27
CA LYS A 63 -9.12 3.90 -14.34
C LYS A 63 -7.72 3.84 -13.71
N ASN A 64 -6.77 4.59 -14.25
CA ASN A 64 -5.41 4.75 -13.69
C ASN A 64 -5.35 5.78 -12.56
N VAL A 65 -6.44 6.52 -12.34
CA VAL A 65 -6.51 7.62 -11.39
C VAL A 65 -7.47 7.27 -10.26
N VAL A 66 -7.07 7.62 -9.04
CA VAL A 66 -7.80 7.37 -7.82
C VAL A 66 -8.14 8.71 -7.16
N ASN A 67 -9.42 8.97 -6.98
CA ASN A 67 -9.95 10.09 -6.24
C ASN A 67 -9.83 9.80 -4.74
N CYS A 68 -8.95 10.52 -4.07
CA CYS A 68 -8.64 10.29 -2.68
C CYS A 68 -9.70 10.95 -1.79
N ASP A 69 -10.42 10.12 -1.05
CA ASP A 69 -11.28 10.57 0.05
C ASP A 69 -10.47 11.11 1.23
N GLU A 70 -11.10 11.76 2.21
CA GLU A 70 -10.41 12.37 3.36
C GLU A 70 -9.40 11.41 4.04
N LYS A 71 -9.80 10.15 4.25
CA LYS A 71 -8.92 9.12 4.84
C LYS A 71 -7.73 8.79 3.96
N LEU A 72 -7.95 8.64 2.66
CA LEU A 72 -6.90 8.36 1.68
C LEU A 72 -5.96 9.55 1.52
N ARG A 73 -6.49 10.77 1.55
CA ARG A 73 -5.70 12.00 1.52
C ARG A 73 -4.77 12.05 2.72
N CYS A 74 -5.24 11.77 3.94
CA CYS A 74 -4.37 11.73 5.11
C CYS A 74 -3.17 10.78 4.95
N ILE A 75 -3.35 9.67 4.25
CA ILE A 75 -2.27 8.73 3.95
C ILE A 75 -1.43 9.27 2.80
N LEU A 76 -2.03 9.63 1.67
CA LEU A 76 -1.35 9.98 0.43
C LEU A 76 -0.85 11.44 0.40
N LEU A 77 -0.30 11.92 1.51
CA LEU A 77 0.29 13.26 1.67
C LEU A 77 -0.68 14.41 1.36
N GLY A 78 -1.97 14.20 1.58
CA GLY A 78 -3.04 15.18 1.35
C GLY A 78 -3.49 15.29 -0.11
N LYS A 79 -2.91 14.50 -1.04
CA LYS A 79 -3.21 14.62 -2.47
C LYS A 79 -4.67 14.25 -2.74
N PRO A 80 -5.47 15.13 -3.37
CA PRO A 80 -6.89 14.87 -3.65
C PRO A 80 -7.08 13.79 -4.73
N GLN A 81 -6.07 13.59 -5.57
CA GLN A 81 -6.09 12.63 -6.65
C GLN A 81 -4.68 12.07 -6.81
N VAL A 82 -4.57 10.75 -6.96
CA VAL A 82 -3.29 10.08 -7.19
C VAL A 82 -3.41 9.09 -8.34
N GLU A 83 -2.30 8.88 -9.03
CA GLU A 83 -2.22 7.79 -10.00
C GLU A 83 -1.89 6.47 -9.31
N LEU A 84 -2.35 5.39 -9.92
CA LEU A 84 -2.06 4.02 -9.52
C LEU A 84 -0.56 3.72 -9.47
N ALA A 85 0.22 4.37 -10.33
CA ALA A 85 1.68 4.29 -10.35
C ALA A 85 2.34 5.06 -9.18
N GLU A 86 1.71 6.11 -8.66
CA GLU A 86 2.19 6.89 -7.52
C GLU A 86 1.94 6.15 -6.19
N LEU A 87 0.89 5.33 -6.09
CA LEU A 87 0.56 4.55 -4.87
C LEU A 87 1.77 3.83 -4.25
N PRO A 88 2.52 2.96 -4.96
CA PRO A 88 3.67 2.29 -4.38
C PRO A 88 4.79 3.24 -3.97
N ALA A 89 4.96 4.38 -4.65
CA ALA A 89 5.96 5.38 -4.30
C ALA A 89 5.56 6.18 -3.05
N LEU A 90 4.30 6.59 -2.95
CA LEU A 90 3.74 7.27 -1.78
C LEU A 90 3.78 6.37 -0.55
N ILE A 91 3.33 5.12 -0.70
CA ILE A 91 3.40 4.12 0.37
C ILE A 91 4.85 3.91 0.82
N LYS A 92 5.80 3.81 -0.11
CA LYS A 92 7.22 3.69 0.20
C LYS A 92 7.76 4.91 0.96
N LEU A 93 7.18 6.10 0.84
CA LEU A 93 7.61 7.28 1.60
C LEU A 93 7.24 7.20 3.08
N HIS A 94 6.15 6.52 3.43
CA HIS A 94 5.77 6.29 4.82
C HIS A 94 6.68 5.29 5.54
N PHE A 95 7.38 4.46 4.78
CA PHE A 95 8.29 3.47 5.31
C PHE A 95 9.71 4.01 5.19
N PRO A 96 10.40 4.29 6.31
CA PRO A 96 11.77 4.74 6.25
C PRO A 96 12.59 3.70 5.46
N LYS A 97 13.41 4.19 4.51
CA LYS A 97 14.39 3.32 3.84
C LYS A 97 15.24 2.73 4.96
N GLU A 98 15.22 1.41 5.12
CA GLU A 98 16.23 0.75 5.95
C GLU A 98 17.59 1.30 5.53
N PRO A 99 18.35 1.93 6.45
CA PRO A 99 19.73 2.23 6.17
C PRO A 99 20.41 0.87 5.94
N LYS A 100 20.99 0.74 4.75
CA LYS A 100 21.77 -0.43 4.35
C LYS A 100 22.98 -0.62 5.26
#